data_AF-A0A7K2ZKK8-F1
#
_entry.id   AF-A0A7K2ZKK8-F1
#
_cell.length_a   1.000
_cell.length_b   1.000
_cell.length_c   1.000
_cell.angle_alpha   90.00
_cell.angle_beta   90.00
_cell.angle_gamma   90.00
#
_symmetry.space_group_name_H-M   'P 1'
#
loop_
_entity.id
_entity.type
_entity.pdbx_description
1 polymer ?
#
loop_
_entity_poly.entity_id
_entity_poly.type
_entity_poly.pdbx_seq_one_letter_code
_entity_poly.pdbx_strand_id
1 'polypeptide(L)'
;MTEEWQGWREAAETALYGDGGFYRSPVRSPDGPAGHFRTSVHASPLFARAVAGLLARTAQELGLGTVALVDVGAGRGELLTGVLAAAPEGLEVVPYG
;
A
#
# COMPACT_ATOMS: atom_id res chain seq x y z
N MET A 1 -18.95 31.65 -14.78
CA MET A 1 -18.66 30.90 -13.55
C MET A 1 -17.43 31.55 -12.97
N THR A 2 -17.54 32.18 -11.80
CA THR A 2 -16.36 32.69 -11.10
C THR A 2 -15.59 31.48 -10.59
N GLU A 3 -14.37 31.27 -11.08
CA GLU A 3 -13.45 30.33 -10.47
C GLU A 3 -13.13 30.89 -9.08
N GLU A 4 -13.84 30.39 -8.06
CA GLU A 4 -13.44 30.61 -6.69
C GLU A 4 -12.10 29.91 -6.49
N TRP A 5 -11.12 30.66 -6.02
CA TRP A 5 -9.82 30.13 -5.65
C TRP A 5 -10.02 29.09 -4.55
N GLN A 6 -9.65 27.85 -4.84
CA GLN A 6 -9.68 26.76 -3.87
C GLN A 6 -8.35 26.69 -3.12
N GLY A 7 -8.40 26.23 -1.86
CA GLY A 7 -7.19 25.92 -1.13
C GLY A 7 -6.45 24.75 -1.79
N TRP A 8 -5.11 24.74 -1.71
CA TRP A 8 -4.30 23.66 -2.28
C TRP A 8 -4.77 22.28 -1.82
N ARG A 9 -5.16 22.14 -0.53
CA ARG A 9 -5.63 20.88 0.03
C ARG A 9 -6.88 20.37 -0.69
N GLU A 10 -7.87 21.22 -0.88
CA GLU A 10 -9.13 20.87 -1.54
C GLU A 10 -8.91 20.57 -3.03
N ALA A 11 -8.06 21.35 -3.68
CA ALA A 11 -7.68 21.13 -5.07
C ALA A 11 -6.96 19.77 -5.24
N ALA A 12 -6.02 19.44 -4.35
CA ALA A 12 -5.30 18.17 -4.38
C ALA A 12 -6.22 16.97 -4.06
N GLU A 13 -7.08 17.09 -3.05
CA GLU A 13 -8.07 16.06 -2.71
C GLU A 13 -8.98 15.76 -3.90
N THR A 14 -9.47 16.81 -4.58
CA THR A 14 -10.33 16.68 -5.74
C THR A 14 -9.59 16.03 -6.92
N ALA A 15 -8.36 16.48 -7.19
CA ALA A 15 -7.55 15.96 -8.30
C ALA A 15 -7.13 14.48 -8.09
N LEU A 16 -6.89 14.06 -6.85
CA LEU A 16 -6.46 12.70 -6.53
C LEU A 16 -7.65 11.75 -6.31
N TYR A 17 -8.67 12.18 -5.55
CA TYR A 17 -9.72 11.32 -4.99
C TYR A 17 -11.16 11.75 -5.30
N GLY A 18 -11.37 12.84 -6.06
CA GLY A 18 -12.69 13.20 -6.57
C GLY A 18 -13.23 12.16 -7.59
N ASP A 19 -14.48 12.33 -8.04
CA ASP A 19 -15.12 11.40 -9.00
C ASP A 19 -14.33 11.24 -10.31
N GLY A 20 -13.68 12.32 -10.75
CA GLY A 20 -12.76 12.33 -11.88
C GLY A 20 -11.29 12.26 -11.50
N GLY A 21 -10.97 11.96 -10.24
CA GLY A 21 -9.62 12.01 -9.69
C GLY A 21 -8.74 10.84 -10.15
N PHE A 22 -7.42 11.04 -10.10
CA PHE A 22 -6.43 10.10 -10.61
C PHE A 22 -6.58 8.67 -10.04
N TYR A 23 -6.81 8.52 -8.74
CA TYR A 23 -6.92 7.21 -8.09
C TYR A 23 -8.27 6.49 -8.33
N ARG A 24 -9.28 7.20 -8.87
CA ARG A 24 -10.65 6.68 -8.99
C ARG A 24 -11.11 6.56 -10.44
N SER A 25 -10.57 7.37 -11.34
CA SER A 25 -11.04 7.46 -12.72
C SER A 25 -10.37 6.42 -13.61
N PRO A 26 -11.11 5.44 -14.15
CA PRO A 26 -10.56 4.47 -15.11
C PRO A 26 -10.27 5.11 -16.47
N VAL A 27 -10.81 6.30 -16.74
CA VAL A 27 -10.55 7.05 -17.99
C VAL A 27 -9.22 7.80 -17.88
N ARG A 28 -8.91 8.38 -16.72
CA ARG A 28 -7.66 9.12 -16.51
C ARG A 28 -6.48 8.23 -16.11
N SER A 29 -6.75 7.10 -15.46
CA SER A 29 -5.73 6.11 -15.08
C SER A 29 -6.24 4.70 -15.42
N PRO A 30 -6.18 4.29 -16.70
CA PRO A 30 -6.69 2.99 -17.15
C PRO A 30 -5.98 1.79 -16.50
N ASP A 31 -4.66 1.91 -16.32
CA ASP A 31 -3.83 0.90 -15.66
C ASP A 31 -3.81 1.07 -14.13
N GLY A 32 -4.55 2.06 -13.63
CA GLY A 32 -4.50 2.51 -12.25
C GLY A 32 -3.10 3.02 -11.84
N PRO A 33 -2.90 3.32 -10.54
CA PRO A 33 -1.62 3.80 -10.01
C PRO A 33 -0.44 2.88 -10.35
N ALA A 34 -0.68 1.57 -10.41
CA ALA A 34 0.34 0.58 -10.72
C ALA A 34 0.97 0.75 -12.12
N GLY A 35 0.24 1.31 -13.09
CA GLY A 35 0.78 1.62 -14.42
C GLY A 35 1.65 2.89 -14.46
N HIS A 36 1.60 3.73 -13.44
CA HIS A 36 2.32 5.01 -13.39
C HIS A 36 3.47 5.02 -12.40
N PHE A 37 3.46 4.11 -11.42
CA PHE A 37 4.45 4.08 -10.35
C PHE A 37 5.31 2.83 -10.41
N ARG A 38 6.62 3.02 -10.25
CA ARG A 38 7.56 1.98 -9.87
C ARG A 38 8.02 2.27 -8.45
N THR A 39 7.41 1.61 -7.48
CA THR A 39 7.78 1.74 -6.06
C THR A 39 8.90 0.77 -5.68
N SER A 40 9.43 0.85 -4.45
CA SER A 40 10.46 -0.06 -3.94
C SER A 40 10.06 -1.54 -4.03
N VAL A 41 8.77 -1.84 -3.89
CA VAL A 41 8.20 -3.19 -4.00
C VAL A 41 8.39 -3.77 -5.40
N HIS A 42 8.31 -2.91 -6.42
CA HIS A 42 8.49 -3.31 -7.82
C HIS A 42 9.96 -3.44 -8.23
N ALA A 43 10.89 -2.91 -7.43
CA ALA A 43 12.31 -2.94 -7.75
C ALA A 43 12.94 -4.31 -7.45
N SER A 44 12.61 -4.93 -6.32
CA SER A 44 13.04 -6.28 -5.96
C SER A 44 12.24 -6.84 -4.77
N PRO A 45 12.31 -8.17 -4.51
CA PRO A 45 11.69 -8.75 -3.32
C PRO A 45 12.36 -8.37 -1.99
N LEU A 46 13.49 -7.63 -1.99
CA LEU A 46 14.23 -7.30 -0.78
C LEU A 46 13.40 -6.47 0.21
N PHE A 47 12.57 -5.55 -0.30
CA PHE A 47 11.76 -4.70 0.56
C PHE A 47 10.72 -5.52 1.33
N ALA A 48 10.00 -6.42 0.65
CA ALA A 48 9.04 -7.31 1.28
C ALA A 48 9.69 -8.24 2.31
N ARG A 49 10.88 -8.78 2.01
CA ARG A 49 11.66 -9.59 2.98
C ARG A 49 12.09 -8.79 4.21
N ALA A 50 12.49 -7.53 4.02
CA ALA A 50 12.88 -6.67 5.14
C ALA A 50 11.69 -6.41 6.08
N VAL A 51 10.50 -6.15 5.50
CA VAL A 51 9.26 -5.98 6.27
C VAL A 51 8.87 -7.27 7.00
N ALA A 52 8.93 -8.43 6.33
CA ALA A 52 8.67 -9.73 6.97
C ALA A 52 9.63 -9.99 8.15
N GLY A 53 10.92 -9.67 7.98
CA GLY A 53 11.90 -9.80 9.05
C GLY A 53 11.66 -8.85 10.22
N LEU A 54 11.20 -7.63 9.96
CA LEU A 54 10.80 -6.69 11.03
C LEU A 54 9.57 -7.23 11.77
N LEU A 55 8.54 -7.65 11.05
CA LEU A 55 7.31 -8.22 11.61
C LEU A 55 7.61 -9.40 12.53
N ALA A 56 8.48 -10.33 12.09
CA ALA A 56 8.88 -11.49 12.87
C ALA A 56 9.62 -11.14 14.17
N ARG A 57 10.57 -10.18 14.11
CA ARG A 57 11.26 -9.73 15.32
C ARG A 57 10.30 -9.06 16.31
N THR A 58 9.41 -8.22 15.81
CA THR A 58 8.39 -7.58 16.64
C THR A 58 7.43 -8.59 17.26
N ALA A 59 6.97 -9.60 16.50
CA ALA A 59 6.13 -10.67 17.03
C ALA A 59 6.85 -11.45 18.14
N GLN A 60 8.13 -11.78 17.93
CA GLN A 60 8.95 -12.47 18.92
C GLN A 60 9.13 -11.63 20.21
N GLU A 61 9.45 -10.34 20.08
CA GLU A 61 9.59 -9.43 21.23
C GLU A 61 8.28 -9.29 22.03
N LEU A 62 7.14 -9.38 21.36
CA LEU A 62 5.81 -9.33 21.97
C LEU A 62 5.28 -10.71 22.42
N GLY A 63 6.01 -11.80 22.14
CA GLY A 63 5.58 -13.17 22.45
C GLY A 63 4.32 -13.62 21.69
N LEU A 64 4.12 -13.13 20.46
CA LEU A 64 2.95 -13.41 19.63
C LEU A 64 3.23 -14.49 18.58
N GLY A 65 2.30 -15.42 18.42
CA GLY A 65 2.29 -16.40 17.31
C GLY A 65 1.46 -15.96 16.10
N THR A 66 0.55 -15.01 16.30
CA THR A 66 -0.35 -14.49 15.25
C THR A 66 -0.33 -12.96 15.26
N VAL A 67 -0.19 -12.34 14.09
CA VAL A 67 -0.15 -10.89 13.93
C VAL A 67 -1.06 -10.42 12.79
N ALA A 68 -1.75 -9.31 13.00
CA ALA A 68 -2.44 -8.61 11.92
C ALA A 68 -1.47 -7.65 11.23
N LEU A 69 -1.39 -7.70 9.90
CA LEU A 69 -0.62 -6.78 9.08
C LEU A 69 -1.58 -5.93 8.24
N VAL A 70 -1.54 -4.61 8.43
CA VAL A 70 -2.37 -3.64 7.69
C VAL A 70 -1.49 -2.84 6.73
N ASP A 71 -1.76 -2.94 5.43
CA ASP A 71 -1.10 -2.16 4.37
C ASP A 71 -2.03 -1.05 3.89
N VAL A 72 -1.76 0.18 4.33
CA VAL A 72 -2.61 1.33 4.00
C VAL A 72 -2.26 1.85 2.62
N GLY A 73 -3.19 1.73 1.68
CA GLY A 73 -2.95 2.07 0.28
C GLY A 73 -2.15 0.99 -0.44
N ALA A 74 -2.51 -0.28 -0.20
CA ALA A 74 -1.80 -1.47 -0.67
C ALA A 74 -1.62 -1.59 -2.20
N GLY A 75 -2.18 -0.68 -2.99
CA GLY A 75 -2.14 -0.75 -4.45
C GLY A 75 -2.88 -2.00 -4.93
N ARG A 76 -2.15 -2.94 -5.54
CA ARG A 76 -2.71 -4.26 -5.90
C ARG A 76 -2.26 -5.38 -4.95
N GLY A 77 -1.69 -5.03 -3.80
CA GLY A 77 -1.27 -5.97 -2.76
C GLY A 77 0.11 -6.59 -3.00
N GLU A 78 0.96 -5.95 -3.80
CA GLU A 78 2.29 -6.46 -4.13
C GLU A 78 3.17 -6.62 -2.87
N LEU A 79 3.10 -5.65 -1.95
CA LEU A 79 3.85 -5.71 -0.69
C LEU A 79 3.34 -6.83 0.20
N LEU A 80 2.03 -6.83 0.49
CA LEU A 80 1.35 -7.85 1.29
C LEU A 80 1.67 -9.26 0.80
N THR A 81 1.53 -9.51 -0.50
CA THR A 81 1.82 -10.81 -1.12
C THR A 81 3.29 -11.19 -0.91
N GLY A 82 4.21 -10.24 -1.10
CA GLY A 82 5.63 -10.46 -0.88
C GLY A 82 5.98 -10.74 0.58
N VAL A 83 5.32 -10.09 1.54
CA VAL A 83 5.53 -10.32 2.97
C VAL A 83 5.02 -11.70 3.38
N LEU A 84 3.81 -12.09 2.94
CA LEU A 84 3.26 -13.41 3.21
C LEU A 84 4.14 -14.53 2.65
N ALA A 85 4.70 -14.34 1.45
CA ALA A 85 5.64 -15.28 0.85
C ALA A 85 7.00 -15.36 1.57
N ALA A 86 7.37 -14.33 2.34
CA ALA A 86 8.63 -14.24 3.07
C ALA A 86 8.50 -14.45 4.59
N ALA A 87 7.27 -14.66 5.09
CA ALA A 87 7.02 -14.88 6.51
C ALA A 87 7.68 -16.19 6.97
N PRO A 88 8.36 -16.19 8.13
CA PRO A 88 8.96 -17.41 8.65
C PRO A 88 7.89 -18.41 9.10
N GLU A 89 8.24 -19.69 9.06
CA GLU A 89 7.39 -20.74 9.64
C GLU A 89 7.12 -20.47 11.13
N GLY A 90 5.89 -20.75 11.56
CA GLY A 90 5.46 -20.55 12.94
C GLY A 90 4.95 -19.14 13.27
N LEU A 91 5.05 -18.18 12.35
CA LEU A 91 4.38 -16.88 12.46
C LEU A 91 3.15 -16.85 11.56
N GLU A 92 1.96 -16.82 12.16
CA GLU A 92 0.72 -16.59 11.43
C GLU A 92 0.54 -15.09 11.17
N VAL A 93 0.40 -14.71 9.89
CA VAL A 93 0.15 -13.33 9.48
C VAL A 93 -1.24 -13.22 8.89
N VAL A 94 -2.09 -12.40 9.49
CA VAL A 94 -3.44 -12.08 9.01
C VAL A 94 -3.39 -10.77 8.20
N PRO A 95 -3.50 -10.83 6.87
CA PRO A 95 -3.34 -9.65 6.00
C PRO A 95 -4.62 -8.80 5.90
N TYR A 96 -4.45 -7.47 5.88
CA TYR A 96 -5.45 -6.47 5.54
C TYR A 96 -4.84 -5.43 4.60
N GLY A 97 -5.44 -5.17 3.44
CA GLY A 97 -4.96 -4.21 2.44
C GLY A 97 -6.05 -3.67 1.53
#